data_AF-A0A969TV19-F1
#
_entry.id   AF-A0A969TV19-F1
#
_cell.length_a   1.000
_cell.length_b   1.000
_cell.length_c   1.000
_cell.angle_alpha   90.00
_cell.angle_beta   90.00
_cell.angle_gamma   90.00
#
_symmetry.space_group_name_H-M   'P 1'
#
loop_
_entity.id
_entity.type
_entity.pdbx_description
1 polymer ?
#
loop_
_entity_poly.entity_id
_entity_poly.type
_entity_poly.pdbx_seq_one_letter_code
_entity_poly.pdbx_strand_id
1 'polypeptide(L)'
;MKAGLLFFIVSVITLRGCGEAGPYEQAELYLDPEYAGGTLSVTPVVMYTGEHEALFHYEEHIATITRVEQGETLLYEADENTTGEMQEVTLDDETEHSGEPVEVEAEPGELTIEAEAVFTVTPMGEEAESREYKHTLRQRVDVQSGGGDAQED
;
A
#
# COMPACT_ATOMS: atom_id res chain seq x y z
N MET A 1 -19.90 -32.85 -48.39
CA MET A 1 -18.99 -32.31 -47.36
C MET A 1 -18.66 -30.87 -47.70
N LYS A 2 -19.08 -29.92 -46.86
CA LYS A 2 -18.57 -28.55 -46.78
C LYS A 2 -19.01 -28.02 -45.42
N ALA A 3 -18.22 -28.31 -44.39
CA ALA A 3 -18.38 -27.70 -43.08
C ALA A 3 -17.62 -26.36 -43.12
N GLY A 4 -18.37 -25.26 -43.12
CA GLY A 4 -17.82 -23.91 -43.00
C GLY A 4 -17.41 -23.66 -41.56
N LEU A 5 -16.12 -23.49 -41.32
CA LEU A 5 -15.57 -23.09 -40.04
C LEU A 5 -15.69 -21.57 -39.94
N LEU A 6 -16.66 -21.09 -39.16
CA LEU A 6 -16.80 -19.67 -38.81
C LEU A 6 -15.77 -19.36 -37.71
N PHE A 7 -14.70 -18.64 -38.08
CA PHE A 7 -13.77 -18.04 -37.13
C PHE A 7 -14.47 -16.88 -36.41
N PHE A 8 -14.85 -17.10 -35.15
CA PHE A 8 -15.16 -16.01 -34.24
C PHE A 8 -13.84 -15.36 -33.82
N ILE A 9 -13.55 -14.19 -34.39
CA ILE A 9 -12.50 -13.29 -33.88
C ILE A 9 -13.06 -12.68 -32.60
N VAL A 10 -12.62 -13.22 -31.45
CA VAL A 10 -12.83 -12.59 -30.15
C VAL A 10 -11.91 -11.39 -30.10
N SER A 11 -12.43 -10.21 -30.45
CA SER A 11 -11.73 -8.95 -30.23
C SER A 11 -11.57 -8.77 -28.72
N VAL A 12 -10.35 -8.98 -28.22
CA VAL A 12 -9.96 -8.60 -26.87
C VAL A 12 -9.89 -7.07 -26.85
N ILE A 13 -10.97 -6.44 -26.41
CA ILE A 13 -10.99 -4.99 -26.18
C ILE A 13 -10.24 -4.77 -24.87
N THR A 14 -8.94 -4.53 -24.95
CA THR A 14 -8.17 -3.98 -23.82
C THR A 14 -8.61 -2.53 -23.63
N LEU A 15 -9.61 -2.32 -22.78
CA LEU A 15 -9.91 -1.02 -22.20
C LEU A 15 -8.69 -0.64 -21.35
N ARG A 16 -7.70 0.04 -21.95
CA ARG A 16 -6.72 0.82 -21.18
C ARG A 16 -7.53 1.91 -20.51
N GLY A 17 -7.86 1.71 -19.24
CA GLY A 17 -8.52 2.71 -18.41
C GLY A 17 -7.74 4.02 -18.53
N CYS A 18 -8.46 5.09 -18.88
CA CYS A 18 -7.91 6.43 -18.78
C CYS A 18 -7.66 6.73 -17.29
N GLY A 19 -6.41 7.02 -16.93
CA GLY A 19 -6.11 8.11 -16.01
C GLY A 19 -5.86 7.78 -14.52
N GLU A 20 -5.66 6.53 -14.12
CA GLU A 20 -5.17 6.25 -12.76
C GLU A 20 -3.64 6.20 -12.77
N ALA A 21 -3.00 6.90 -11.83
CA ALA A 21 -1.54 6.88 -11.69
C ALA A 21 -1.08 5.43 -11.45
N GLY A 22 -0.10 4.98 -12.24
CA GLY A 22 0.47 3.64 -12.08
C GLY A 22 1.36 3.54 -10.85
N PRO A 23 1.76 2.31 -10.46
CA PRO A 23 2.78 2.14 -9.44
C PRO A 23 4.14 2.64 -9.96
N TYR A 24 4.95 3.16 -9.06
CA TYR A 24 6.35 3.44 -9.31
C TYR A 24 7.16 2.16 -9.11
N GLU A 25 7.84 1.67 -10.13
CA GLU A 25 8.51 0.35 -10.10
C GLU A 25 9.67 0.26 -9.09
N GLN A 26 10.13 1.40 -8.56
CA GLN A 26 11.23 1.49 -7.59
C GLN A 26 10.72 1.80 -6.17
N ALA A 27 9.41 1.66 -5.92
CA ALA A 27 8.85 1.76 -4.59
C ALA A 27 7.93 0.57 -4.32
N GLU A 28 7.93 0.10 -3.08
CA GLU A 28 7.05 -0.97 -2.62
C GLU A 28 6.25 -0.49 -1.40
N LEU A 29 4.98 -0.90 -1.33
CA LEU A 29 4.11 -0.66 -0.17
C LEU A 29 3.87 -2.00 0.53
N TYR A 30 4.13 -2.06 1.83
CA TYR A 30 3.83 -3.22 2.68
C TYR A 30 3.27 -2.76 4.03
N LEU A 31 2.85 -3.74 4.83
CA LEU A 31 2.33 -3.51 6.19
C LEU A 31 3.30 -4.10 7.20
N ASP A 32 3.47 -3.38 8.31
CA ASP A 32 4.14 -3.85 9.53
C ASP A 32 3.12 -3.98 10.66
N PRO A 33 2.47 -5.16 10.81
CA PRO A 33 1.45 -5.40 11.83
C PRO A 33 2.03 -5.91 13.15
N GLU A 34 1.62 -5.30 14.26
CA GLU A 34 1.96 -5.70 15.62
C GLU A 34 0.67 -6.00 16.41
N TYR A 35 0.55 -7.23 16.96
CA TYR A 35 -0.61 -7.63 17.75
C TYR A 35 -0.25 -7.84 19.22
N ALA A 36 -0.84 -7.04 20.11
CA ALA A 36 -0.60 -7.13 21.55
C ALA A 36 -1.87 -6.81 22.33
N GLY A 37 -2.20 -7.64 23.32
CA GLY A 37 -3.24 -7.34 24.30
C GLY A 37 -4.67 -7.19 23.75
N GLY A 38 -4.96 -7.77 22.58
CA GLY A 38 -6.27 -7.61 21.92
C GLY A 38 -6.34 -6.43 20.94
N THR A 39 -5.23 -5.72 20.76
CA THR A 39 -5.10 -4.59 19.83
C THR A 39 -4.14 -4.97 18.71
N LEU A 40 -4.56 -4.74 17.47
CA LEU A 40 -3.70 -4.77 16.29
C LEU A 40 -3.29 -3.33 15.96
N SER A 41 -2.00 -3.04 16.03
CA SER A 41 -1.40 -1.84 15.45
C SER A 41 -0.84 -2.17 14.08
N VAL A 42 -1.17 -1.39 13.06
CA VAL A 42 -0.69 -1.62 11.69
C VAL A 42 -0.11 -0.35 11.13
N THR A 43 1.15 -0.43 10.73
CA THR A 43 1.86 0.67 10.10
C THR A 43 2.02 0.37 8.60
N PRO A 44 1.51 1.22 7.69
CA PRO A 44 1.84 1.10 6.28
C PRO A 44 3.26 1.65 6.05
N VAL A 45 4.07 0.99 5.23
CA VAL A 45 5.46 1.37 5.00
C VAL A 45 5.76 1.40 3.51
N VAL A 46 6.39 2.49 3.05
CA VAL A 46 6.91 2.63 1.70
C VAL A 46 8.42 2.37 1.73
N MET A 47 8.90 1.41 0.96
CA MET A 47 10.32 1.14 0.76
C MET A 47 10.75 1.58 -0.63
N TYR A 48 11.84 2.33 -0.71
CA TYR A 48 12.45 2.70 -1.98
C TYR A 48 13.54 1.70 -2.37
N THR A 49 13.48 1.20 -3.60
CA THR A 49 14.37 0.15 -4.12
C THR A 49 15.15 0.63 -5.36
N GLY A 50 15.21 1.93 -5.60
CA GLY A 50 15.94 2.51 -6.72
C GLY A 50 17.45 2.61 -6.43
N GLU A 51 18.26 2.54 -7.49
CA GLU A 51 19.74 2.58 -7.39
C GLU A 51 20.30 4.01 -7.18
N HIS A 52 19.45 5.03 -7.27
CA HIS A 52 19.83 6.44 -7.22
C HIS A 52 18.90 7.19 -6.29
N GLU A 53 19.39 8.25 -5.62
CA GLU A 53 18.53 9.10 -4.79
C GLU A 53 17.36 9.68 -5.59
N ALA A 54 16.19 9.72 -4.96
CA ALA A 54 14.99 10.32 -5.55
C ALA A 54 14.25 11.17 -4.51
N LEU A 55 13.66 12.27 -4.98
CA LEU A 55 12.84 13.14 -4.13
C LEU A 55 11.38 12.72 -4.25
N PHE A 56 10.80 12.29 -3.13
CA PHE A 56 9.40 11.96 -2.98
C PHE A 56 8.65 13.13 -2.36
N HIS A 57 7.53 13.49 -2.96
CA HIS A 57 6.59 14.49 -2.46
C HIS A 57 5.26 13.81 -2.15
N TYR A 58 4.81 13.93 -0.90
CA TYR A 58 3.54 13.41 -0.42
C TYR A 58 2.61 14.59 -0.13
N GLU A 59 1.39 14.58 -0.66
CA GLU A 59 0.46 15.69 -0.47
C GLU A 59 -0.10 15.74 0.96
N GLU A 60 -0.29 14.57 1.59
CA GLU A 60 -0.90 14.45 2.92
C GLU A 60 -0.08 13.51 3.83
N HIS A 61 -0.14 12.20 3.57
CA HIS A 61 0.53 11.17 4.36
C HIS A 61 1.43 10.33 3.46
N ILE A 62 2.52 9.77 4.02
CA ILE A 62 3.45 8.89 3.30
C ILE A 62 2.72 7.65 2.76
N ALA A 63 1.92 7.03 3.62
CA ALA A 63 0.99 5.97 3.31
C ALA A 63 -0.13 5.93 4.35
N THR A 64 -1.29 5.44 3.95
CA THR A 64 -2.52 5.46 4.74
C THR A 64 -3.17 4.08 4.72
N ILE A 65 -3.53 3.56 5.89
CA ILE A 65 -4.45 2.42 5.98
C ILE A 65 -5.84 2.95 5.62
N THR A 66 -6.47 2.41 4.58
CA THR A 66 -7.79 2.85 4.14
C THR A 66 -8.91 2.05 4.80
N ARG A 67 -8.65 0.78 5.11
CA ARG A 67 -9.68 -0.15 5.63
C ARG A 67 -9.07 -1.31 6.41
N VAL A 68 -9.71 -1.69 7.51
CA VAL A 68 -9.41 -2.92 8.26
C VAL A 68 -10.70 -3.70 8.50
N GLU A 69 -10.73 -4.97 8.09
CA GLU A 69 -11.87 -5.87 8.24
C GLU A 69 -11.47 -7.18 8.92
N GLN A 70 -12.38 -7.73 9.74
CA GLN A 70 -12.31 -9.09 10.27
C GLN A 70 -13.58 -9.86 9.90
N GLY A 71 -13.45 -10.76 8.92
CA GLY A 71 -14.62 -11.43 8.32
C GLY A 71 -15.56 -10.43 7.64
N GLU A 72 -16.77 -10.28 8.17
CA GLU A 72 -17.78 -9.32 7.69
C GLU A 72 -17.83 -8.04 8.57
N THR A 73 -16.99 -7.96 9.60
CA THR A 73 -16.95 -6.82 10.52
C THR A 73 -15.92 -5.80 10.05
N LEU A 74 -16.37 -4.56 9.82
CA LEU A 74 -15.49 -3.41 9.59
C LEU A 74 -14.95 -2.93 10.95
N LEU A 75 -13.63 -2.94 11.11
CA LEU A 75 -12.96 -2.45 12.32
C LEU A 75 -12.49 -1.00 12.18
N TYR A 76 -12.08 -0.63 10.97
CA TYR A 76 -11.60 0.73 10.65
C TYR A 76 -11.85 1.06 9.19
N GLU A 77 -12.16 2.33 8.91
CA GLU A 77 -12.23 2.93 7.58
C GLU A 77 -11.72 4.37 7.70
N ALA A 78 -10.80 4.76 6.83
CA ALA A 78 -10.27 6.12 6.84
C ALA A 78 -11.34 7.12 6.40
N ASP A 79 -11.43 8.25 7.10
CA ASP A 79 -12.26 9.36 6.65
C ASP A 79 -11.61 10.04 5.44
N GLU A 80 -12.37 10.24 4.35
CA GLU A 80 -11.94 10.90 3.10
C GLU A 80 -11.51 12.37 3.28
N ASN A 81 -11.52 12.92 4.50
CA ASN A 81 -11.15 14.30 4.81
C ASN A 81 -9.92 14.40 5.73
N THR A 82 -9.04 13.39 5.73
CA THR A 82 -7.80 13.43 6.51
C THR A 82 -6.83 14.42 5.87
N THR A 83 -6.80 15.66 6.38
CA THR A 83 -5.85 16.67 5.90
C THR A 83 -4.48 16.41 6.53
N GLY A 84 -3.53 15.94 5.73
CA GLY A 84 -2.12 15.86 6.10
C GLY A 84 -1.35 17.16 5.81
N GLU A 85 -0.13 17.26 6.34
CA GLU A 85 0.83 18.28 5.91
C GLU A 85 1.64 17.74 4.74
N MET A 86 1.89 18.58 3.73
CA MET A 86 2.76 18.20 2.61
C MET A 86 4.15 17.84 3.12
N GLN A 87 4.67 16.68 2.69
CA GLN A 87 5.97 16.17 3.09
C GLN A 87 6.87 15.97 1.87
N GLU A 88 8.13 16.39 1.99
CA GLU A 88 9.16 16.18 0.98
C GLU A 88 10.29 15.37 1.62
N VAL A 89 10.64 14.23 1.02
CA VAL A 89 11.63 13.30 1.57
C VAL A 89 12.55 12.83 0.44
N THR A 90 13.86 12.91 0.67
CA THR A 90 14.84 12.29 -0.22
C THR A 90 15.11 10.88 0.26
N LEU A 91 14.91 9.90 -0.61
CA LEU A 91 15.11 8.48 -0.32
C LEU A 91 16.38 7.98 -1.01
N ASP A 92 17.18 7.22 -0.26
CA ASP A 92 18.35 6.47 -0.73
C ASP A 92 18.01 4.96 -0.84
N ASP A 93 18.97 4.18 -1.33
CA ASP A 93 18.73 2.75 -1.59
C ASP A 93 18.30 2.01 -0.32
N GLU A 94 17.21 1.25 -0.42
CA GLU A 94 16.64 0.47 0.68
C GLU A 94 16.15 1.32 1.88
N THR A 95 15.86 2.63 1.68
CA THR A 95 15.20 3.42 2.74
C THR A 95 13.74 3.00 2.91
N GLU A 96 13.33 2.80 4.16
CA GLU A 96 11.94 2.59 4.56
C GLU A 96 11.36 3.87 5.18
N HIS A 97 10.12 4.18 4.83
CA HIS A 97 9.37 5.30 5.41
C HIS A 97 7.98 4.85 5.84
N SER A 98 7.77 4.92 7.16
CA SER A 98 6.50 4.59 7.79
C SER A 98 5.48 5.71 7.59
N GLY A 99 4.25 5.33 7.22
CA GLY A 99 3.07 6.15 7.34
C GLY A 99 2.53 6.19 8.77
N GLU A 100 1.28 6.63 8.90
CA GLU A 100 0.64 6.73 10.21
C GLU A 100 0.08 5.36 10.66
N PRO A 101 0.42 4.88 11.87
CA PRO A 101 -0.10 3.63 12.38
C PRO A 101 -1.60 3.76 12.71
N VAL A 102 -2.35 2.68 12.46
CA VAL A 102 -3.74 2.54 12.88
C VAL A 102 -3.84 1.43 13.92
N GLU A 103 -4.45 1.75 15.06
CA GLU A 103 -4.73 0.80 16.14
C GLU A 103 -6.21 0.41 16.12
N VAL A 104 -6.49 -0.89 16.09
CA VAL A 104 -7.85 -1.44 16.17
C VAL A 104 -7.94 -2.53 17.23
N GLU A 105 -9.07 -2.57 17.93
CA GLU A 105 -9.42 -3.73 18.76
C GLU A 105 -9.81 -4.89 17.84
N ALA A 106 -9.13 -6.03 17.95
CA ALA A 106 -9.34 -7.19 17.09
C ALA A 106 -9.18 -8.49 17.87
N GLU A 107 -10.03 -9.48 17.55
CA GLU A 107 -9.85 -10.83 18.06
C GLU A 107 -8.74 -11.56 17.28
N PRO A 108 -8.12 -12.61 17.86
CA PRO A 108 -7.22 -13.50 17.13
C PRO A 108 -7.89 -14.12 15.90
N GLY A 109 -7.21 -14.12 14.76
CA GLY A 109 -7.69 -14.69 13.51
C GLY A 109 -7.23 -13.92 12.26
N GLU A 110 -7.93 -14.16 11.14
CA GLU A 110 -7.60 -13.50 9.87
C GLU A 110 -8.26 -12.12 9.75
N LEU A 111 -7.46 -11.12 9.40
CA LEU A 111 -7.90 -9.78 9.04
C LEU A 111 -7.55 -9.48 7.58
N THR A 112 -8.35 -8.64 6.93
CA THR A 112 -8.03 -8.05 5.62
C THR A 112 -7.77 -6.56 5.83
N ILE A 113 -6.63 -6.10 5.33
CA ILE A 113 -6.16 -4.73 5.51
C ILE A 113 -5.88 -4.13 4.15
N GLU A 114 -6.41 -2.94 3.91
CA GLU A 114 -6.18 -2.15 2.71
C GLU A 114 -5.37 -0.91 3.06
N ALA A 115 -4.39 -0.60 2.22
CA ALA A 115 -3.55 0.57 2.35
C ALA A 115 -3.27 1.19 0.99
N GLU A 116 -2.97 2.48 0.99
CA GLU A 116 -2.53 3.20 -0.20
C GLU A 116 -1.41 4.18 0.10
N ALA A 117 -0.60 4.46 -0.91
CA ALA A 117 0.40 5.51 -0.90
C ALA A 117 0.30 6.28 -2.22
N VAL A 118 0.18 7.60 -2.14
CA VAL A 118 0.13 8.51 -3.29
C VAL A 118 1.27 9.50 -3.14
N PHE A 119 2.13 9.56 -4.15
CA PHE A 119 3.31 10.41 -4.11
C PHE A 119 3.75 10.85 -5.51
N THR A 120 4.42 11.98 -5.57
CA THR A 120 5.09 12.47 -6.76
C THR A 120 6.60 12.24 -6.63
N VAL A 121 7.24 11.69 -7.67
CA VAL A 121 8.69 11.47 -7.69
C VAL A 121 9.36 12.43 -8.65
N THR A 122 10.45 13.05 -8.18
CA THR A 122 11.39 13.83 -8.98
C THR A 122 12.77 13.16 -8.93
N PRO A 123 13.22 12.50 -10.02
CA PRO A 123 14.55 11.91 -10.09
C PRO A 123 15.66 12.96 -9.93
N MET A 124 16.64 12.72 -9.07
CA MET A 124 17.78 13.61 -8.90
C MET A 124 18.78 13.42 -10.06
N GLY A 125 19.12 14.51 -10.76
CA GLY A 125 20.19 14.51 -11.78
C GLY A 125 19.74 14.48 -13.25
N GLU A 126 18.44 14.42 -13.54
CA GLU A 126 17.88 14.59 -14.87
C GLU A 126 16.93 15.80 -14.92
N GLU A 127 16.77 16.44 -16.09
CA GLU A 127 15.63 17.36 -16.36
C GLU A 127 14.34 16.52 -16.51
N ALA A 128 14.00 15.76 -15.47
CA ALA A 128 12.87 14.86 -15.45
C ALA A 128 11.63 15.61 -14.95
N GLU A 129 10.52 15.42 -15.67
CA GLU A 129 9.21 15.90 -15.22
C GLU A 129 8.76 15.07 -14.01
N SER A 130 8.37 15.75 -12.93
CA SER A 130 7.75 15.11 -11.78
C SER A 130 6.46 14.41 -12.20
N ARG A 131 6.26 13.18 -11.71
CA ARG A 131 5.07 12.37 -12.00
C ARG A 131 4.48 11.81 -10.72
N GLU A 132 3.15 11.80 -10.66
CA GLU A 132 2.38 11.15 -9.61
C GLU A 132 2.32 9.65 -9.84
N TYR A 133 2.42 8.90 -8.74
CA TYR A 133 2.30 7.46 -8.68
C TYR A 133 1.39 7.07 -7.52
N LYS A 134 0.70 5.94 -7.66
CA LYS A 134 -0.16 5.37 -6.64
C LYS A 134 0.16 3.89 -6.43
N HIS A 135 0.36 3.52 -5.18
CA HIS A 135 0.42 2.13 -4.73
C HIS A 135 -0.82 1.80 -3.93
N THR A 136 -1.41 0.65 -4.20
CA THR A 136 -2.50 0.08 -3.41
C THR A 136 -2.12 -1.32 -2.97
N LEU A 137 -2.46 -1.65 -1.73
CA LEU A 137 -2.19 -2.94 -1.12
C LEU A 137 -3.47 -3.46 -0.48
N ARG A 138 -3.79 -4.72 -0.73
CA ARG A 138 -4.81 -5.47 0.02
C ARG A 138 -4.18 -6.76 0.50
N GLN A 139 -3.94 -6.86 1.81
CA GLN A 139 -3.22 -7.97 2.43
C GLN A 139 -4.08 -8.66 3.47
N ARG A 140 -3.93 -9.98 3.57
CA ARG A 140 -4.46 -10.76 4.70
C ARG A 140 -3.39 -10.92 5.76
N VAL A 141 -3.74 -10.66 7.01
CA VAL A 141 -2.87 -10.80 8.18
C VAL A 141 -3.53 -11.79 9.14
N ASP A 142 -2.80 -12.83 9.54
CA ASP A 142 -3.23 -13.79 10.57
C ASP A 142 -2.62 -13.37 11.91
N VAL A 143 -3.45 -12.92 12.83
CA VAL A 143 -3.02 -12.50 14.17
C VAL A 143 -3.31 -13.61 15.17
N GLN A 144 -2.28 -14.04 15.88
CA GLN A 144 -2.39 -15.08 16.89
C GLN A 144 -2.30 -14.45 18.27
N SER A 145 -3.04 -14.99 19.24
CA SER A 145 -2.82 -14.67 20.65
C SER A 145 -1.41 -15.09 21.03
N GLY A 146 -0.45 -14.15 20.98
CA GLY A 146 0.86 -14.34 21.55
C GLY A 146 0.72 -14.53 23.07
N GLY A 147 0.70 -15.78 23.52
CA GLY A 147 1.10 -16.11 24.88
C GLY A 147 2.59 -15.84 24.96
N GLY A 148 2.98 -14.82 25.73
CA GLY A 148 4.37 -14.42 25.84
C GLY A 148 5.28 -15.58 26.19
N ASP A 149 6.19 -15.91 25.28
CA ASP A 149 7.45 -16.49 25.69
C ASP A 149 8.27 -15.36 26.31
N ALA A 150 7.93 -15.05 27.56
CA ALA A 150 8.86 -14.40 28.46
C ALA A 150 10.09 -15.30 28.52
N GLN A 151 11.15 -14.88 27.83
CA GLN A 151 12.49 -15.40 28.01
C GLN A 151 12.92 -14.97 29.41
N GLU A 152 12.61 -15.79 30.41
CA GLU A 152 13.21 -15.70 31.75
C GLU A 152 14.70 -16.06 31.60
N ASP A 153 15.56 -15.05 31.70
CA ASP A 153 16.98 -15.19 32.07
C ASP A 153 17.17 -14.95 33.58
#